data_AF-S7N2I3-F1
#
_entry.id   AF-S7N2I3-F1
#
_cell.length_a   1.000
_cell.length_b   1.000
_cell.length_c   1.000
_cell.angle_alpha   90.00
_cell.angle_beta   90.00
_cell.angle_gamma   90.00
#
_symmetry.space_group_name_H-M   'P 1'
#
loop_
_entity.id
_entity.type
_entity.pdbx_description
1 polymer ?
#
loop_
_entity_poly.entity_id
_entity_poly.type
_entity_poly.pdbx_seq_one_letter_code
_entity_poly.pdbx_strand_id
1 'polypeptide(L)'
;MELRNLEYRPVKVRGHFDHSKELYMMPRTMVDPEREAREAGRLSSSAQSGAHVITPFHCTDLGMSILVNRGFVPRKKLNPDSRKKGQIEGEVDLVGMVRLTETRKPFVPENNPERNHWYYRDLEAMATLTGTEPIFIDADFSTWCPARLPKKR
;
A
#
# COMPACT_ATOMS: atom_id res chain seq x y z
N MET A 1 11.28 17.17 -12.52
CA MET A 1 9.93 17.42 -11.94
C MET A 1 10.00 17.08 -10.46
N GLU A 2 9.62 17.99 -9.57
CA GLU A 2 9.75 17.79 -8.12
C GLU A 2 8.57 16.96 -7.59
N LEU A 3 8.84 15.75 -7.07
CA LEU A 3 7.85 14.80 -6.54
C LEU A 3 6.88 15.41 -5.51
N ARG A 4 7.34 16.43 -4.77
CA ARG A 4 6.53 17.18 -3.79
C ARG A 4 5.27 17.81 -4.41
N ASN A 5 5.31 18.20 -5.68
CA ASN A 5 4.16 18.79 -6.37
C ASN A 5 3.09 17.75 -6.76
N LEU A 6 3.39 16.46 -6.65
CA LEU A 6 2.50 15.35 -7.00
C LEU A 6 1.82 14.70 -5.79
N GLU A 7 2.19 15.05 -4.56
CA GLU A 7 1.63 14.45 -3.34
C GLU A 7 0.09 14.60 -3.22
N TYR A 8 -0.48 15.56 -3.96
CA TYR A 8 -1.91 15.84 -4.00
C TYR A 8 -2.58 15.59 -5.36
N ARG A 9 -1.85 15.01 -6.33
CA ARG A 9 -2.38 14.77 -7.68
C ARG A 9 -2.45 13.27 -7.97
N PRO A 10 -3.60 12.78 -8.48
CA PRO A 10 -3.67 11.40 -8.92
C PRO A 10 -2.67 11.19 -10.07
N VAL A 11 -1.93 10.10 -9.99
CA VAL A 11 -1.01 9.65 -11.03
C VAL A 11 -1.52 8.35 -11.62
N LYS A 12 -1.34 8.17 -12.93
CA LYS A 12 -1.60 6.93 -13.63
C LYS A 12 -0.26 6.35 -14.10
N VAL A 13 -0.02 5.08 -13.80
CA VAL A 13 1.16 4.34 -14.24
C VAL A 13 0.73 2.99 -14.80
N ARG A 14 1.45 2.49 -15.80
CA ARG A 14 1.23 1.17 -16.40
C ARG A 14 2.45 0.29 -16.14
N GLY A 15 2.22 -0.99 -15.88
CA GLY A 15 3.30 -1.90 -15.49
C GLY A 15 2.83 -3.19 -14.86
N HIS A 16 3.73 -3.90 -14.18
CA HIS A 16 3.41 -5.15 -13.49
C HIS A 16 4.04 -5.19 -12.10
N PHE A 17 3.45 -5.99 -11.20
CA PHE A 17 3.98 -6.18 -9.85
C PHE A 17 5.08 -7.24 -9.79
N ASP A 18 6.05 -7.04 -8.90
CA ASP A 18 6.97 -8.09 -8.45
C ASP A 18 6.54 -8.57 -7.06
N HIS A 19 5.70 -9.60 -7.04
CA HIS A 19 5.18 -10.20 -5.81
C HIS A 19 6.22 -10.96 -4.99
N SER A 20 7.43 -11.20 -5.53
CA SER A 20 8.50 -11.87 -4.77
C SER A 20 9.13 -10.96 -3.71
N LYS A 21 8.94 -9.63 -3.84
CA LYS A 21 9.57 -8.60 -3.00
C LYS A 21 8.56 -7.79 -2.19
N GLU A 22 7.44 -8.38 -1.82
CA GLU A 22 6.43 -7.70 -1.00
C GLU A 22 6.99 -7.27 0.36
N LEU A 23 6.63 -6.06 0.80
CA LEU A 23 6.94 -5.53 2.11
C LEU A 23 5.67 -5.39 2.97
N TYR A 24 5.79 -5.64 4.27
CA TYR A 24 4.66 -5.58 5.20
C TYR A 24 4.81 -4.44 6.19
N MET A 25 3.95 -3.41 6.04
CA MET A 25 3.87 -2.33 7.00
C MET A 25 2.81 -2.66 8.06
N MET A 26 3.24 -2.87 9.30
CA MET A 26 2.43 -3.41 10.39
C MET A 26 2.92 -2.98 11.79
N PRO A 27 2.06 -3.02 12.82
CA PRO A 27 0.62 -3.32 12.75
C PRO A 27 -0.17 -2.18 12.11
N ARG A 28 -1.11 -2.53 11.23
CA ARG A 28 -2.15 -1.61 10.75
C ARG A 28 -3.50 -2.11 11.21
N THR A 29 -4.40 -1.18 11.48
CA THR A 29 -5.77 -1.48 11.87
C THR A 29 -6.67 -1.16 10.69
N MET A 30 -7.60 -2.06 10.37
CA MET A 30 -8.63 -1.76 9.39
C MET A 30 -9.56 -0.69 9.96
N VAL A 31 -9.54 0.50 9.37
CA VAL A 31 -10.50 1.57 9.63
C VAL A 31 -11.63 1.40 8.62
N ASP A 32 -12.76 0.89 9.09
CA ASP A 32 -14.00 0.82 8.30
C ASP A 32 -14.95 1.87 8.89
N PRO A 33 -15.18 3.01 8.22
CA PRO A 33 -16.00 4.09 8.76
C PRO A 33 -17.43 3.70 9.08
N GLU A 34 -18.03 2.79 8.30
CA GLU A 34 -19.41 2.33 8.53
C GLU A 34 -19.46 1.40 9.74
N ARG A 35 -18.45 0.53 9.88
CA ARG A 35 -18.30 -0.33 11.05
C ARG A 35 -17.95 0.47 12.31
N GLU A 36 -17.05 1.44 12.22
CA GLU A 36 -16.69 2.33 13.31
C GLU A 36 -17.91 3.15 13.77
N ALA A 37 -18.70 3.69 12.83
CA ALA A 37 -19.94 4.37 13.18
C ALA A 37 -20.95 3.45 13.89
N ARG A 38 -21.05 2.18 13.49
CA ARG A 38 -21.93 1.19 14.11
C ARG A 38 -21.41 0.68 15.46
N GLU A 39 -20.10 0.62 15.64
CA GLU A 39 -19.43 0.10 16.85
C GLU A 39 -18.99 1.20 17.81
N ALA A 40 -19.15 2.48 17.44
CA ALA A 40 -18.89 3.64 18.30
C ALA A 40 -19.65 3.50 19.62
N GLY A 41 -18.91 3.51 20.74
CA GLY A 41 -19.47 3.37 22.09
C GLY A 41 -19.53 1.94 22.65
N ARG A 42 -19.09 0.92 21.90
CA ARG A 42 -18.91 -0.44 22.46
C ARG A 42 -17.48 -0.61 22.97
N LEU A 43 -17.35 -1.07 24.22
CA LEU A 43 -16.06 -1.38 24.89
C LEU A 43 -15.23 -2.48 24.20
N SER A 44 -15.79 -3.20 23.22
CA SER A 44 -15.15 -4.31 22.51
C SER A 44 -15.28 -4.20 20.99
N SER A 45 -14.79 -3.12 20.37
CA SER A 45 -14.52 -3.14 18.93
C SER A 45 -13.29 -4.04 18.70
N SER A 46 -13.49 -5.24 18.16
CA SER A 46 -12.37 -6.09 17.74
C SER A 46 -11.80 -5.53 16.44
N ALA A 47 -11.03 -4.44 16.57
CA ALA A 47 -10.37 -3.80 15.45
C ALA A 47 -9.44 -4.83 14.79
N GLN A 48 -9.68 -5.12 13.51
CA GLN A 48 -8.94 -6.19 12.84
C GLN A 48 -7.53 -5.70 12.54
N SER A 49 -6.55 -6.28 13.22
CA SER A 49 -5.13 -6.02 12.96
C SER A 49 -4.67 -6.75 11.70
N GLY A 50 -3.79 -6.11 10.94
CA GLY A 50 -3.21 -6.59 9.71
C GLY A 50 -1.99 -5.77 9.30
N ALA A 51 -1.72 -5.74 8.00
CA ALA A 51 -0.65 -4.95 7.41
C ALA A 51 -1.15 -4.22 6.17
N HIS A 52 -0.47 -3.14 5.82
CA HIS A 52 -0.47 -2.68 4.44
C HIS A 52 0.57 -3.50 3.67
N VAL A 53 0.20 -3.98 2.48
CA VAL A 53 1.09 -4.71 1.59
C VAL A 53 1.66 -3.75 0.57
N ILE A 54 2.95 -3.49 0.67
CA ILE A 54 3.70 -2.69 -0.29
C ILE A 54 4.34 -3.67 -1.27
N THR A 55 4.31 -3.36 -2.55
CA THR A 55 4.84 -4.25 -3.59
C THR A 55 5.56 -3.43 -4.65
N PRO A 56 6.78 -3.82 -5.04
CA PRO A 56 7.45 -3.21 -6.17
C PRO A 56 6.61 -3.34 -7.44
N PHE A 57 6.57 -2.26 -8.21
CA PHE A 57 5.82 -2.16 -9.45
C PHE A 57 6.75 -1.64 -10.52
N HIS A 58 6.98 -2.44 -11.57
CA HIS A 58 7.81 -2.05 -12.69
C HIS A 58 6.97 -1.25 -13.69
N CYS A 59 7.22 0.05 -13.79
CA CYS A 59 6.56 0.93 -14.74
C CYS A 59 7.14 0.73 -16.14
N THR A 60 6.39 0.08 -17.03
CA THR A 60 6.84 -0.28 -18.39
C THR A 60 7.17 0.97 -19.22
N ASP A 61 6.31 2.00 -19.15
CA ASP A 61 6.50 3.25 -19.90
C ASP A 61 7.72 4.06 -19.46
N LEU A 62 8.10 3.97 -18.18
CA LEU A 62 9.19 4.76 -17.59
C LEU A 62 10.50 3.98 -17.44
N GLY A 63 10.47 2.66 -17.62
CA GLY A 63 11.63 1.79 -17.45
C GLY A 63 12.19 1.76 -16.02
N MET A 64 11.39 2.11 -15.02
CA MET A 64 11.80 2.16 -13.61
C MET A 64 10.80 1.41 -12.72
N SER A 65 11.28 0.97 -11.56
CA SER A 65 10.43 0.31 -10.57
C SER A 65 10.16 1.23 -9.38
N ILE A 66 8.94 1.22 -8.86
CA ILE A 66 8.49 2.07 -7.75
C ILE A 66 7.82 1.22 -6.66
N LEU A 67 7.54 1.81 -5.50
CA LEU A 67 6.81 1.16 -4.41
C LEU A 67 5.32 1.47 -4.53
N VAL A 68 4.46 0.46 -4.40
CA VAL A 68 3.01 0.63 -4.43
C VAL A 68 2.39 -0.01 -3.21
N ASN A 69 1.60 0.76 -2.45
CA ASN A 69 0.72 0.21 -1.43
C ASN A 69 -0.53 -0.38 -2.09
N ARG A 70 -0.65 -1.71 -2.04
CA ARG A 70 -1.81 -2.50 -2.46
C ARG A 70 -2.81 -2.73 -1.32
N GLY A 71 -2.68 -2.00 -0.22
CA GLY A 71 -3.73 -1.83 0.76
C GLY A 71 -3.69 -2.84 1.88
N PHE A 72 -4.77 -2.85 2.65
CA PHE A 72 -4.86 -3.59 3.90
C PHE A 72 -5.12 -5.08 3.66
N VAL A 73 -4.33 -5.92 4.34
CA VAL A 73 -4.52 -7.36 4.43
C VAL A 73 -4.62 -7.77 5.90
N PRO A 74 -5.68 -8.48 6.32
CA PRO A 74 -5.80 -9.01 7.68
C PRO A 74 -4.61 -9.92 8.03
N ARG A 75 -4.18 -9.94 9.30
CA ARG A 75 -3.03 -10.75 9.74
C ARG A 75 -3.13 -12.23 9.35
N LYS A 76 -4.33 -12.80 9.36
CA LYS A 76 -4.61 -14.20 8.97
C LYS A 76 -4.40 -14.49 7.48
N LYS A 77 -4.30 -13.46 6.63
CA LYS A 77 -4.16 -13.54 5.17
C LYS A 77 -2.84 -12.93 4.66
N LEU A 78 -1.87 -12.70 5.55
CA LEU A 78 -0.57 -12.14 5.15
C LEU A 78 0.15 -13.04 4.14
N ASN A 79 0.04 -14.37 4.29
CA ASN A 79 0.60 -15.31 3.34
C ASN A 79 0.03 -15.04 1.92
N PRO A 80 0.88 -14.69 0.93
CA PRO A 80 0.51 -14.53 -0.48
C PRO A 80 -0.41 -15.63 -1.03
N ASP A 81 -0.13 -16.90 -0.70
CA ASP A 81 -0.87 -18.06 -1.21
C ASP A 81 -2.33 -18.09 -0.77
N SER A 82 -2.61 -17.47 0.39
CA SER A 82 -3.97 -17.36 0.94
C SER A 82 -4.80 -16.25 0.28
N ARG A 83 -4.20 -15.44 -0.61
CA ARG A 83 -4.81 -14.26 -1.23
C ARG A 83 -4.52 -14.11 -2.73
N LYS A 84 -4.60 -15.21 -3.49
CA LYS A 84 -4.35 -15.22 -4.95
C LYS A 84 -5.10 -14.15 -5.74
N LYS A 85 -6.34 -13.82 -5.35
CA LYS A 85 -7.12 -12.74 -6.00
C LYS A 85 -6.46 -11.35 -5.91
N GLY A 86 -5.62 -11.14 -4.90
CA GLY A 86 -4.85 -9.91 -4.75
C GLY A 86 -3.49 -9.95 -5.45
N GLN A 87 -3.02 -11.13 -5.89
CA GLN A 87 -1.78 -11.30 -6.64
C GLN A 87 -2.08 -11.17 -8.13
N ILE A 88 -1.87 -9.97 -8.62
CA ILE A 88 -2.29 -9.59 -9.97
C ILE A 88 -1.10 -9.81 -10.88
N GLU A 89 -1.27 -10.79 -11.75
CA GLU A 89 -0.26 -11.18 -12.74
C GLU A 89 -0.47 -10.37 -14.03
N GLY A 90 0.64 -10.07 -14.71
CA GLY A 90 0.63 -9.35 -15.98
C GLY A 90 0.59 -7.82 -15.84
N GLU A 91 0.38 -7.16 -16.97
CA GLU A 91 0.41 -5.69 -17.08
C GLU A 91 -0.94 -5.07 -16.73
N VAL A 92 -0.90 -3.99 -15.95
CA VAL A 92 -2.08 -3.31 -15.40
C VAL A 92 -1.91 -1.80 -15.41
N ASP A 93 -3.03 -1.09 -15.55
CA ASP A 93 -3.11 0.35 -15.34
C ASP A 93 -3.42 0.62 -13.86
N LEU A 94 -2.52 1.31 -13.17
CA LEU A 94 -2.65 1.70 -11.78
C LEU A 94 -2.91 3.19 -11.67
N VAL A 95 -3.96 3.57 -10.93
CA VAL A 95 -4.20 4.95 -10.50
C VAL A 95 -4.00 5.02 -8.99
N GLY A 96 -3.31 6.07 -8.53
CA GLY A 96 -3.07 6.26 -7.12
C GLY A 96 -2.54 7.63 -6.78
N MET A 97 -2.20 7.81 -5.51
CA MET A 97 -1.69 9.07 -4.98
C MET A 97 -0.24 8.91 -4.53
N VAL A 98 0.62 9.84 -4.94
CA VAL A 98 2.02 9.86 -4.47
C VAL A 98 2.03 10.20 -2.98
N ARG A 99 2.86 9.51 -2.20
CA ARG A 99 3.07 9.80 -0.79
C ARG A 99 4.55 9.90 -0.47
N LEU A 100 4.92 10.88 0.36
CA LEU A 100 6.31 11.10 0.75
C LEU A 100 6.74 10.20 1.92
N THR A 101 8.04 10.04 2.11
CA THR A 101 8.61 9.33 3.27
C THR A 101 8.07 9.89 4.59
N GLU A 102 7.85 9.02 5.58
CA GLU A 102 7.36 9.40 6.90
C GLU A 102 8.52 9.68 7.85
N THR A 103 8.42 10.76 8.62
CA THR A 103 9.32 10.96 9.76
C THR A 103 8.90 10.03 10.90
N ARG A 104 9.84 9.21 11.39
CA ARG A 104 9.61 8.35 12.55
C ARG A 104 9.20 9.19 13.77
N LYS A 105 8.04 8.89 14.35
CA LYS A 105 7.57 9.54 15.58
C LYS A 105 8.24 8.93 16.81
N PRO A 106 8.39 9.70 17.91
CA PRO A 106 8.78 9.14 19.21
C PRO A 106 7.86 7.95 19.57
N PHE A 107 8.43 6.90 20.16
CA PHE A 107 7.75 5.66 20.56
C PHE A 107 7.31 4.71 19.44
N VAL A 108 7.51 5.05 18.16
CA VAL A 108 7.39 4.07 17.08
C VAL A 108 8.66 3.22 17.05
N PRO A 109 8.59 1.87 17.04
CA PRO A 109 9.78 1.03 16.89
C PRO A 109 10.55 1.32 15.61
N GLU A 110 11.83 0.94 15.56
CA GLU A 110 12.59 0.99 14.32
C GLU A 110 12.14 -0.09 13.34
N ASN A 111 12.22 0.20 12.04
CA ASN A 111 11.97 -0.78 11.00
C ASN A 111 12.96 -1.95 11.11
N ASN A 112 12.52 -3.15 10.77
CA ASN A 112 13.36 -4.34 10.70
C ASN A 112 13.31 -4.92 9.28
N PRO A 113 14.20 -4.47 8.37
CA PRO A 113 14.25 -4.94 6.98
C PRO A 113 14.54 -6.43 6.86
N GLU A 114 15.39 -6.99 7.71
CA GLU A 114 15.77 -8.43 7.69
C GLU A 114 14.56 -9.34 7.91
N ARG A 115 13.65 -8.93 8.79
CA ARG A 115 12.39 -9.67 9.07
C ARG A 115 11.21 -9.16 8.27
N ASN A 116 11.43 -8.21 7.36
CA ASN A 116 10.38 -7.55 6.58
C ASN A 116 9.23 -6.97 7.44
N HIS A 117 9.58 -6.38 8.57
CA HIS A 117 8.65 -5.70 9.47
C HIS A 117 8.87 -4.20 9.43
N TRP A 118 7.91 -3.48 8.86
CA TRP A 118 7.97 -2.02 8.70
C TRP A 118 6.90 -1.35 9.56
N TYR A 119 7.29 -0.38 10.39
CA TYR A 119 6.38 0.36 11.27
C TYR A 119 6.00 1.72 10.69
N TYR A 120 6.89 2.32 9.89
CA TYR A 120 6.69 3.59 9.19
C TYR A 120 7.28 3.51 7.78
N ARG A 121 6.80 4.39 6.90
CA ARG A 121 7.23 4.44 5.50
C ARG A 121 8.59 5.14 5.37
N ASP A 122 9.66 4.35 5.36
CA ASP A 122 11.01 4.80 5.03
C ASP A 122 11.33 4.46 3.57
N LEU A 123 11.15 5.42 2.66
CA LEU A 123 11.25 5.15 1.23
C LEU A 123 12.64 4.76 0.78
N GLU A 124 13.69 5.36 1.35
CA GLU A 124 15.07 5.06 0.99
C GLU A 124 15.44 3.62 1.38
N ALA A 125 15.11 3.23 2.61
CA ALA A 125 15.38 1.89 3.10
C ALA A 125 14.55 0.83 2.36
N MET A 126 13.26 1.10 2.11
CA MET A 126 12.39 0.19 1.36
C MET A 126 12.90 0.02 -0.08
N ALA A 127 13.22 1.13 -0.75
CA ALA A 127 13.66 1.16 -2.14
C ALA A 127 15.00 0.45 -2.33
N THR A 128 15.95 0.66 -1.42
CA THR A 128 17.24 -0.03 -1.41
C THR A 128 17.05 -1.54 -1.27
N LEU A 129 16.15 -1.99 -0.39
CA LEU A 129 15.88 -3.42 -0.18
C LEU A 129 15.25 -4.07 -1.42
N THR A 130 14.36 -3.36 -2.11
CA THR A 130 13.61 -3.91 -3.25
C THR A 130 14.27 -3.69 -4.61
N GLY A 131 15.25 -2.79 -4.70
CA GLY A 131 15.84 -2.34 -5.96
C GLY A 131 14.88 -1.47 -6.78
N THR A 132 14.18 -0.55 -6.11
CA THR A 132 13.25 0.40 -6.74
C THR A 132 13.74 1.82 -6.55
N GLU A 133 13.10 2.79 -7.20
CA GLU A 133 13.22 4.20 -6.85
C GLU A 133 12.46 4.50 -5.55
N PRO A 134 12.86 5.53 -4.77
CA PRO A 134 12.18 5.96 -3.54
C PRO A 134 10.89 6.74 -3.84
N ILE A 135 10.06 6.19 -4.73
CA ILE A 135 8.77 6.72 -5.15
C ILE A 135 7.70 5.77 -4.63
N PHE A 136 6.68 6.32 -3.98
CA PHE A 136 5.61 5.53 -3.39
C PHE A 136 4.24 6.02 -3.84
N ILE A 137 3.41 5.09 -4.30
CA ILE A 137 2.03 5.33 -4.69
C ILE A 137 1.09 4.53 -3.79
N ASP A 138 0.09 5.20 -3.24
CA ASP A 138 -1.06 4.57 -2.58
C ASP A 138 -2.12 4.27 -3.65
N ALA A 139 -2.35 2.99 -3.96
CA ALA A 139 -3.24 2.59 -5.03
C ALA A 139 -4.71 2.81 -4.65
N ASP A 140 -5.50 3.38 -5.56
CA ASP A 140 -6.94 3.53 -5.34
C ASP A 140 -7.67 2.23 -5.70
N PHE A 141 -8.11 1.47 -4.69
CA PHE A 141 -8.89 0.22 -4.87
C PHE A 141 -10.17 0.39 -5.68
N SER A 142 -10.73 1.59 -5.77
CA SER A 142 -11.94 1.83 -6.56
C SER A 142 -11.69 1.80 -8.06
N THR A 143 -10.44 2.02 -8.50
CA THR A 143 -10.05 2.04 -9.92
C THR A 143 -9.71 0.65 -10.48
N TRP A 144 -9.53 -0.33 -9.59
CA TRP A 144 -9.20 -1.72 -9.91
C TRP A 144 -10.41 -2.61 -10.22
N CYS A 145 -11.62 -2.05 -10.14
CA CYS A 145 -12.85 -2.77 -10.41
C CYS A 145 -13.71 -1.98 -11.41
N PRO A 146 -14.02 -2.53 -12.60
CA PRO A 146 -14.98 -1.91 -13.53
C PRO A 146 -16.41 -1.76 -12.95
N ALA A 147 -16.67 -2.23 -11.73
CA ALA A 147 -18.00 -2.35 -11.14
C ALA A 147 -18.41 -1.23 -10.17
N ARG A 148 -17.67 -0.12 -10.06
CA ARG A 148 -18.16 1.05 -9.30
C ARG A 148 -18.50 2.20 -10.21
N LEU A 149 -19.69 2.10 -10.82
CA LEU A 149 -20.35 3.22 -11.47
C LEU A 149 -20.39 4.43 -10.51
N PRO A 150 -20.23 5.67 -11.03
CA PRO A 150 -20.34 6.86 -10.22
C PRO A 150 -21.75 6.93 -9.61
N LYS A 151 -21.84 7.13 -8.30
CA LYS A 151 -23.08 7.64 -7.69
C LYS A 151 -23.28 9.05 -8.24
N LYS A 152 -24.17 9.19 -9.22
CA LYS A 152 -24.71 10.48 -9.61
C LYS A 152 -25.27 11.15 -8.35
N ARG A 153 -24.80 12.37 -8.07
CA ARG A 153 -25.56 13.33 -7.27
C ARG A 153 -26.62 13.95 -8.17
#